data_AF-A0A367YTM0-F1
#
_entry.id   AF-A0A367YTM0-F1
#
_cell.length_a   1.000
_cell.length_b   1.000
_cell.length_c   1.000
_cell.angle_alpha   90.00
_cell.angle_beta   90.00
_cell.angle_gamma   90.00
#
_symmetry.space_group_name_H-M   'P 1'
#
loop_
_entity.id
_entity.type
_entity.pdbx_description
1 polymer ?
#
loop_
_entity_poly.entity_id
_entity_poly.type
_entity_poly.pdbx_seq_one_letter_code
_entity_poly.pdbx_strand_id
1 'polypeptide(L)'
;MTTPPSAGTHVLLVAAGSAVGAVLRFLLDTAAGGGWAALWTLNLAGAALLGLLTGLLAGRRSARWLAPLLGPGLLGGFTTFSAVLVLTVGSTGPVAAVAQLGAMTLLGALAAWAGLVLARRLHPHGDVPAEARR
;
A
#
# COMPACT_ATOMS: atom_id res chain seq x y z
N MET A 1 14.13 -13.00 -24.69
CA MET A 1 14.95 -12.33 -23.67
C MET A 1 14.52 -10.86 -23.62
N THR A 2 13.53 -10.50 -22.81
CA THR A 2 13.02 -9.12 -22.74
C THR A 2 13.93 -8.30 -21.84
N THR A 3 14.49 -7.22 -22.37
CA THR A 3 15.23 -6.23 -21.58
C THR A 3 14.37 -5.76 -20.39
N PRO A 4 14.94 -5.62 -19.19
CA PRO A 4 14.21 -5.04 -18.08
C PRO A 4 13.71 -3.64 -18.46
N PRO A 5 12.52 -3.23 -18.02
CA PRO A 5 12.02 -1.88 -18.29
C PRO A 5 13.06 -0.85 -17.88
N SER A 6 13.26 0.17 -18.73
CA SER A 6 14.18 1.26 -18.42
C SER A 6 13.73 1.98 -17.14
N ALA A 7 14.66 2.53 -16.36
CA ALA A 7 14.33 3.28 -15.15
C ALA A 7 13.27 4.37 -15.39
N GLY A 8 13.27 4.99 -16.58
CA GLY A 8 12.25 5.95 -17.00
C GLY A 8 10.83 5.36 -17.07
N THR A 9 10.68 4.11 -17.49
CA THR A 9 9.38 3.42 -17.52
C THR A 9 8.82 3.25 -16.11
N HIS A 10 9.65 2.87 -15.14
CA HIS A 10 9.21 2.75 -13.75
C HIS A 10 8.79 4.11 -13.16
N VAL A 11 9.52 5.18 -13.47
CA VAL A 11 9.14 6.54 -13.03
C VAL A 11 7.78 6.94 -13.57
N LEU A 12 7.50 6.70 -14.85
CA LEU A 12 6.19 7.01 -15.44
C LEU A 12 5.06 6.18 -14.82
N LEU A 13 5.31 4.91 -14.52
CA LEU A 13 4.34 4.04 -13.85
C LEU A 13 4.05 4.52 -12.42
N VAL A 14 5.09 4.87 -11.65
CA VAL A 14 4.91 5.44 -10.31
C VAL A 14 4.14 6.74 -10.40
N ALA A 15 4.53 7.67 -11.29
CA ALA A 15 3.86 8.96 -11.43
C ALA A 15 2.37 8.81 -11.79
N ALA A 16 2.05 7.96 -12.76
CA ALA A 16 0.66 7.70 -13.16
C ALA A 16 -0.15 7.08 -12.02
N GLY A 17 0.40 6.07 -11.34
CA GLY A 17 -0.24 5.45 -10.18
C GLY A 17 -0.47 6.46 -9.07
N SER A 18 0.54 7.23 -8.70
CA SER A 18 0.48 8.21 -7.62
C SER A 18 -0.55 9.31 -7.89
N ALA A 19 -0.65 9.79 -9.14
CA ALA A 19 -1.67 10.76 -9.52
C ALA A 19 -3.09 10.21 -9.28
N VAL A 20 -3.36 8.98 -9.74
CA VAL A 20 -4.66 8.32 -9.55
C VAL A 20 -4.93 8.08 -8.06
N GLY A 21 -3.94 7.57 -7.32
CA GLY A 21 -4.06 7.30 -5.88
C GLY A 21 -4.37 8.56 -5.08
N ALA A 22 -3.69 9.67 -5.38
CA ALA A 22 -3.91 10.95 -4.71
C ALA A 22 -5.31 11.53 -5.00
N VAL A 23 -5.78 11.45 -6.24
CA VAL A 23 -7.14 11.87 -6.61
C VAL A 23 -8.19 11.02 -5.90
N LEU A 24 -8.02 9.68 -5.88
CA LEU A 24 -8.94 8.78 -5.19
C LEU A 24 -8.99 9.08 -3.69
N ARG A 25 -7.84 9.28 -3.06
CA ARG A 25 -7.76 9.68 -1.65
C ARG A 25 -8.51 10.99 -1.42
N PHE A 26 -8.26 12.01 -2.24
CA PHE A 26 -8.92 13.31 -2.12
C PHE A 26 -10.45 13.20 -2.20
N LEU A 27 -10.96 12.47 -3.18
CA LEU A 27 -12.40 12.28 -3.37
C LEU A 27 -13.04 11.53 -2.18
N LEU A 28 -12.42 10.44 -1.72
CA LEU A 28 -12.95 9.64 -0.61
C LEU A 28 -12.85 10.38 0.73
N ASP A 29 -11.75 11.08 0.98
CA ASP A 29 -11.57 11.89 2.19
C ASP A 29 -12.63 13.00 2.24
N THR A 30 -12.87 13.68 1.11
CA THR A 30 -13.89 14.73 0.99
C THR A 30 -15.30 14.15 1.17
N ALA A 31 -15.61 13.02 0.54
CA ALA A 31 -16.92 12.37 0.65
C ALA A 31 -17.22 11.86 2.07
N ALA A 32 -16.19 11.50 2.84
CA ALA A 32 -16.31 11.06 4.22
C ALA A 32 -16.37 12.22 5.24
N GLY A 33 -16.28 13.48 4.80
CA GLY A 33 -16.22 14.65 5.69
C GLY A 33 -14.86 14.88 6.34
N GLY A 34 -13.82 14.17 5.89
CA GLY A 34 -12.45 14.28 6.37
C GLY A 34 -12.23 13.81 7.81
N GLY A 35 -11.11 14.25 8.38
CA GLY A 35 -10.76 14.00 9.78
C GLY A 35 -10.30 12.57 10.06
N TRP A 36 -10.37 12.17 11.34
CA TRP A 36 -9.73 10.94 11.80
C TRP A 36 -10.29 9.69 11.13
N ALA A 37 -11.61 9.52 11.10
CA ALA A 37 -12.23 8.30 10.57
C ALA A 37 -11.86 8.05 9.10
N ALA A 38 -11.85 9.10 8.28
CA ALA A 38 -11.43 9.02 6.89
C ALA A 38 -9.94 8.62 6.77
N LEU A 39 -9.05 9.30 7.50
CA LEU A 39 -7.61 9.00 7.47
C LEU A 39 -7.29 7.58 7.94
N TRP A 40 -7.93 7.10 9.00
CA TRP A 40 -7.79 5.73 9.49
C TRP A 40 -8.23 4.72 8.44
N THR A 41 -9.40 4.94 7.83
CA THR A 41 -9.93 4.03 6.81
C THR A 41 -9.02 3.96 5.59
N LEU A 42 -8.62 5.10 5.05
CA LEU A 42 -7.78 5.19 3.85
C LEU A 42 -6.40 4.57 4.07
N ASN A 43 -5.73 4.89 5.18
CA ASN A 43 -4.40 4.35 5.45
C ASN A 43 -4.42 2.85 5.77
N LEU A 44 -5.37 2.36 6.57
CA LEU A 44 -5.47 0.93 6.89
C LEU A 44 -5.89 0.10 5.69
N ALA A 45 -6.85 0.58 4.88
CA ALA A 45 -7.23 -0.09 3.63
C ALA A 45 -6.06 -0.13 2.64
N GLY A 46 -5.34 0.98 2.49
CA GLY A 46 -4.15 1.05 1.64
C GLY A 46 -3.04 0.10 2.09
N ALA A 47 -2.78 0.02 3.39
CA ALA A 47 -1.81 -0.91 3.95
C ALA A 47 -2.20 -2.38 3.70
N ALA A 48 -3.47 -2.75 3.93
CA ALA A 48 -3.98 -4.09 3.64
C ALA A 48 -3.84 -4.47 2.16
N LEU A 49 -4.24 -3.56 1.25
CA LEU A 49 -4.11 -3.75 -0.19
C LEU A 49 -2.65 -3.85 -0.62
N LEU A 50 -1.75 -3.10 0.02
CA LEU A 50 -0.31 -3.18 -0.27
C LEU A 50 0.25 -4.55 0.11
N GLY A 51 -0.09 -5.04 1.29
CA GLY A 51 0.29 -6.39 1.71
C GLY A 51 -0.24 -7.48 0.78
N LEU A 52 -1.51 -7.37 0.38
CA LEU A 52 -2.15 -8.26 -0.59
C LEU A 52 -1.41 -8.24 -1.93
N LEU A 53 -1.15 -7.06 -2.48
CA LEU A 53 -0.40 -6.86 -3.72
C LEU A 53 1.00 -7.47 -3.64
N THR A 54 1.73 -7.23 -2.54
CA THR A 54 3.07 -7.79 -2.32
C THR A 54 3.05 -9.31 -2.37
N GLY A 55 2.08 -9.95 -1.72
CA GLY A 55 1.95 -11.40 -1.76
C GLY A 55 1.54 -11.95 -3.13
N LEU A 56 0.61 -11.28 -3.83
CA LEU A 56 0.13 -11.71 -5.15
C LEU A 56 1.19 -11.58 -6.25
N LEU A 57 2.11 -10.63 -6.11
CA LEU A 57 3.21 -10.40 -7.06
C LEU A 57 4.49 -11.16 -6.70
N ALA A 58 4.56 -11.80 -5.52
CA ALA A 58 5.72 -12.57 -5.10
C ALA A 58 6.07 -13.64 -6.16
N GLY A 59 7.29 -13.60 -6.68
CA GLY A 59 7.78 -14.55 -7.69
C GLY A 59 7.24 -14.36 -9.13
N ARG A 60 6.30 -13.45 -9.37
CA ARG A 60 5.67 -13.27 -10.70
C ARG A 60 6.47 -12.36 -11.63
N ARG A 61 7.29 -12.96 -12.52
CA ARG A 61 8.09 -12.21 -13.50
C ARG A 61 7.28 -11.53 -14.61
N SER A 62 6.11 -12.07 -14.99
CA SER A 62 5.25 -11.50 -16.05
C SER A 62 4.56 -10.18 -15.64
N ALA A 63 4.43 -9.92 -14.34
CA ALA A 63 3.67 -8.80 -13.78
C ALA A 63 4.56 -7.68 -13.20
N ARG A 64 5.83 -7.62 -13.59
CA ARG A 64 6.83 -6.72 -12.98
C ARG A 64 6.48 -5.22 -13.07
N TRP A 65 5.73 -4.80 -14.07
CA TRP A 65 5.28 -3.41 -14.23
C TRP A 65 4.15 -3.02 -13.26
N LEU A 66 3.38 -4.00 -12.75
CA LEU A 66 2.33 -3.74 -11.76
C LEU A 66 2.91 -3.32 -10.41
N ALA A 67 4.09 -3.83 -10.04
CA ALA A 67 4.72 -3.50 -8.76
C ALA A 67 4.96 -1.98 -8.60
N PRO A 68 5.69 -1.28 -9.50
CA PRO A 68 5.87 0.18 -9.40
C PRO A 68 4.58 0.97 -9.59
N LEU A 69 3.68 0.54 -10.49
CA LEU A 69 2.42 1.23 -10.75
C LEU A 69 1.48 1.20 -9.53
N LEU A 70 1.29 0.03 -8.92
CA LEU A 70 0.29 -0.16 -7.87
C LEU A 70 0.84 0.02 -6.47
N GLY A 71 2.09 -0.39 -6.21
CA GLY A 71 2.70 -0.31 -4.88
C GLY A 71 3.07 1.14 -4.50
N PRO A 72 4.27 1.62 -4.87
CA PRO A 72 4.67 3.00 -4.60
C PRO A 72 3.88 4.04 -5.42
N GLY A 73 3.30 3.66 -6.56
CA GLY A 73 2.40 4.53 -7.33
C GLY A 73 1.03 4.69 -6.66
N LEU A 74 0.05 3.86 -7.04
CA LEU A 74 -1.35 4.01 -6.62
C LEU A 74 -1.52 3.96 -5.10
N LEU A 75 -1.04 2.92 -4.43
CA LEU A 75 -1.20 2.78 -2.98
C LEU A 75 -0.35 3.80 -2.20
N GLY A 76 0.80 4.19 -2.75
CA GLY A 76 1.62 5.28 -2.23
C GLY A 76 0.91 6.65 -2.28
N GLY A 77 0.24 6.99 -3.38
CA GLY A 77 -0.57 8.21 -3.49
C GLY A 77 -1.89 8.16 -2.70
N PHE A 78 -2.46 6.97 -2.55
CA PHE A 78 -3.72 6.71 -1.85
C PHE A 78 -3.60 6.81 -0.33
N THR A 79 -2.44 6.46 0.24
CA THR A 79 -2.16 6.59 1.67
C THR A 79 -1.53 7.95 1.98
N THR A 80 -1.58 8.39 3.24
CA THR A 80 -0.98 9.68 3.62
C THR A 80 -0.57 9.72 5.08
N PHE A 81 0.74 9.82 5.31
CA PHE A 81 1.29 10.08 6.64
C PHE A 81 1.23 11.57 7.00
N SER A 82 1.42 12.47 6.01
CA SER A 82 1.43 13.91 6.26
C SER A 82 0.10 14.45 6.77
N ALA A 83 -1.04 13.98 6.25
CA ALA A 83 -2.34 14.40 6.75
C ALA A 83 -2.57 13.91 8.19
N VAL A 84 -2.09 12.70 8.54
CA VAL A 84 -2.14 12.18 9.90
C VAL A 84 -1.31 13.07 10.83
N LEU A 85 -0.09 13.46 10.44
CA LEU A 85 0.75 14.37 11.23
C LEU A 85 0.10 15.74 11.46
N VAL A 86 -0.43 16.37 10.40
CA VAL A 86 -1.10 17.68 10.50
C VAL A 86 -2.28 17.60 11.46
N LEU A 87 -3.12 16.56 11.32
CA LEU A 87 -4.27 16.38 12.19
C LEU A 87 -3.85 16.10 13.64
N THR A 88 -2.79 15.31 13.84
CA THR A 88 -2.23 14.98 15.15
C THR A 88 -1.77 16.23 15.91
N VAL A 89 -0.95 17.06 15.27
CA VAL A 89 -0.40 18.29 15.86
C VAL A 89 -1.50 19.31 16.13
N GLY A 90 -2.52 19.38 15.27
CA GLY A 90 -3.60 20.36 15.38
C GLY A 90 -4.71 20.01 16.38
N SER A 91 -4.79 18.78 16.87
CA SER A 91 -5.97 18.32 17.66
C SER A 91 -5.68 17.66 19.00
N THR A 92 -4.41 17.39 19.35
CA THR A 92 -4.09 16.59 20.55
C THR A 92 -2.77 16.97 21.23
N GLY A 93 -2.69 16.84 22.56
CA GLY A 93 -1.45 17.01 23.33
C GLY A 93 -0.41 15.90 23.04
N PRO A 94 0.86 16.05 23.46
CA PRO A 94 1.98 15.22 22.99
C PRO A 94 1.81 13.71 23.26
N VAL A 95 1.19 13.33 24.37
CA VAL A 95 0.94 11.91 24.69
C VAL A 95 -0.09 11.28 23.74
N ALA A 96 -1.19 11.97 23.50
CA ALA A 96 -2.23 11.51 22.58
C ALA A 96 -1.71 11.47 21.13
N ALA A 97 -0.86 12.42 20.74
CA ALA A 97 -0.19 12.43 19.45
C ALA A 97 0.67 11.18 19.22
N VAL A 98 1.52 10.84 20.20
CA VAL A 98 2.36 9.63 20.14
C VAL A 98 1.50 8.37 20.12
N ALA A 99 0.45 8.30 20.95
CA ALA A 99 -0.45 7.16 21.00
C ALA A 99 -1.15 6.93 19.65
N GLN A 100 -1.63 8.00 19.02
CA GLN A 100 -2.35 7.93 17.75
C GLN A 100 -1.43 7.50 16.59
N LEU A 101 -0.22 8.05 16.51
CA LEU A 101 0.77 7.66 15.52
C LEU A 101 1.24 6.21 15.72
N GLY A 102 1.49 5.81 16.97
CA GLY A 102 1.84 4.45 17.32
C GLY A 102 0.75 3.46 16.95
N ALA A 103 -0.51 3.78 17.28
CA ALA A 103 -1.66 2.94 16.96
C ALA A 103 -1.85 2.81 15.45
N MET A 104 -1.78 3.91 14.68
CA MET A 104 -1.91 3.88 13.22
C MET A 104 -0.81 3.04 12.58
N THR A 105 0.43 3.19 13.05
CA THR A 105 1.57 2.42 12.55
C THR A 105 1.41 0.93 12.83
N LEU A 106 1.06 0.57 14.07
CA LEU A 106 0.86 -0.82 14.49
C LEU A 106 -0.30 -1.47 13.70
N LEU A 107 -1.46 -0.82 13.67
CA LEU A 107 -2.63 -1.33 12.97
C LEU A 107 -2.40 -1.38 11.45
N GLY A 108 -1.67 -0.43 10.88
CA GLY A 108 -1.27 -0.46 9.48
C GLY A 108 -0.37 -1.65 9.15
N ALA A 109 0.62 -1.93 10.01
CA ALA A 109 1.47 -3.11 9.86
C ALA A 109 0.68 -4.42 9.96
N LEU A 110 -0.25 -4.51 10.91
CA LEU A 110 -1.15 -5.66 11.05
C LEU A 110 -2.07 -5.82 9.83
N ALA A 111 -2.62 -4.72 9.30
CA ALA A 111 -3.45 -4.72 8.10
C ALA A 111 -2.65 -5.22 6.88
N ALA A 112 -1.43 -4.72 6.67
CA ALA A 112 -0.54 -5.19 5.61
C ALA A 112 -0.19 -6.67 5.78
N TRP A 113 0.12 -7.11 7.00
CA TRP A 113 0.39 -8.52 7.28
C TRP A 113 -0.83 -9.41 6.97
N ALA A 114 -2.04 -8.98 7.36
CA ALA A 114 -3.28 -9.69 7.05
C ALA A 114 -3.50 -9.80 5.53
N GLY A 115 -3.29 -8.72 4.78
CA GLY A 115 -3.35 -8.73 3.31
C GLY A 115 -2.35 -9.70 2.69
N LEU A 116 -1.11 -9.72 3.19
CA LEU A 116 -0.07 -10.63 2.75
C LEU A 116 -0.41 -12.11 3.04
N VAL A 117 -0.95 -12.40 4.23
CA VAL A 117 -1.43 -13.75 4.58
C VAL A 117 -2.57 -14.17 3.65
N LEU A 118 -3.53 -13.27 3.38
CA LEU A 118 -4.63 -13.54 2.46
C LEU A 118 -4.12 -13.86 1.06
N ALA A 119 -3.17 -13.08 0.53
CA ALA A 119 -2.54 -13.36 -0.77
C ALA A 119 -1.96 -14.78 -0.86
N ARG A 120 -1.24 -15.21 0.18
CA ARG A 120 -0.66 -16.56 0.25
C ARG A 120 -1.71 -17.66 0.32
N ARG A 121 -2.87 -17.41 0.95
CA ARG A 121 -3.98 -18.36 0.97
C ARG A 121 -4.67 -18.47 -0.40
N LEU A 122 -4.71 -17.39 -1.16
CA LEU A 122 -5.25 -17.38 -2.53
C LEU A 122 -4.31 -18.09 -3.53
N HIS A 123 -3.03 -18.22 -3.18
CA HIS A 123 -2.03 -18.98 -3.95
C HIS A 123 -1.21 -19.92 -3.05
N PRO A 124 -1.80 -21.04 -2.58
CA PRO A 124 -1.14 -21.98 -1.66
C PRO A 124 0.07 -22.71 -2.27
N HIS A 125 0.15 -22.75 -3.60
CA HIS A 125 1.13 -23.52 -4.35
C HIS A 125 1.84 -22.63 -5.37
N GLY A 126 2.99 -22.08 -4.98
CA GLY A 126 4.11 -22.04 -5.90
C GLY A 126 4.71 -23.44 -5.86
N ASP A 127 4.23 -24.35 -6.71
CA ASP A 127 4.86 -25.66 -6.87
C ASP A 127 6.35 -25.43 -7.13
N VAL A 128 7.17 -25.90 -6.19
CA VAL A 128 8.58 -26.15 -6.48
C VAL A 128 8.56 -27.15 -7.62
N PRO A 129 9.07 -26.83 -8.82
CA PRO A 129 9.13 -27.80 -9.90
C PRO A 129 9.81 -29.06 -9.38
N ALA A 130 9.16 -30.21 -9.52
CA ALA A 130 9.65 -31.50 -9.05
C ALA A 130 11.02 -31.88 -9.64
N GLU A 131 11.50 -31.13 -10.64
CA GLU A 131 12.80 -31.24 -11.27
C GLU A 131 13.97 -30.76 -10.41
N ALA A 132 13.75 -29.96 -9.34
CA ALA A 132 14.83 -29.55 -8.43
C ALA A 132 15.21 -30.61 -7.39
N ARG A 133 14.68 -31.84 -7.52
CA ARG A 133 14.86 -32.96 -6.59
C ARG A 133 15.54 -34.18 -7.23
N ARG A 134 16.26 -33.97 -8.34
CA ARG A 134 17.12 -34.99 -8.99
C ARG A 134 18.47 -34.40 -9.32
#